data_AF-A0A662HR79-F1
#
_entry.id   AF-A0A662HR79-F1
#
_cell.length_a   1.000
_cell.length_b   1.000
_cell.length_c   1.000
_cell.angle_alpha   90.00
_cell.angle_beta   90.00
_cell.angle_gamma   90.00
#
_symmetry.space_group_name_H-M   'P 1'
#
loop_
_entity.id
_entity.type
_entity.pdbx_description
1 polymer ?
#
loop_
_entity_poly.entity_id
_entity_poly.type
_entity_poly.pdbx_seq_one_letter_code
_entity_poly.pdbx_strand_id
1 'polypeptide(L)'
;MLDDTSYLLLVILKCYGRPMERLTLHRHLYRILERTGLKLDLKFYGKPPFSPQVEEKVEELINKGLLKRLYMVGPLYTELYREYVRLTEKGREVLDSVSPKGFEEEIEQYFEEVRAKSRGEKVERSVQH
;
A
#
# COMPACT_ATOMS: atom_id res chain seq x y z
N MET A 1 14.27 12.28 6.95
CA MET A 1 13.06 11.96 7.73
C MET A 1 12.00 11.45 6.77
N LEU A 2 11.22 10.44 7.15
CA LEU A 2 10.18 9.86 6.30
C LEU A 2 8.92 10.74 6.38
N ASP A 3 8.44 11.28 5.26
CA ASP A 3 7.19 12.07 5.25
C ASP A 3 5.95 11.19 5.47
N ASP A 4 4.80 11.81 5.71
CA ASP A 4 3.55 11.08 6.04
C ASP A 4 3.09 10.14 4.94
N THR A 5 3.18 10.57 3.67
CA THR A 5 2.82 9.75 2.52
C THR A 5 3.77 8.56 2.37
N SER A 6 5.08 8.79 2.48
CA SER A 6 6.10 7.74 2.46
C SER A 6 5.83 6.70 3.53
N TYR A 7 5.60 7.16 4.77
CA TYR A 7 5.31 6.29 5.90
C TYR A 7 4.09 5.42 5.64
N LEU A 8 2.99 6.04 5.20
CA LEU A 8 1.77 5.32 4.87
C LEU A 8 1.99 4.26 3.78
N LEU A 9 2.73 4.58 2.72
CA LEU A 9 3.04 3.63 1.64
C LEU A 9 3.85 2.42 2.15
N LEU A 10 4.85 2.65 3.01
CA LEU A 10 5.64 1.56 3.60
C LEU A 10 4.79 0.69 4.54
N VAL A 11 3.92 1.29 5.36
CA VAL A 11 2.97 0.56 6.22
C VAL A 11 2.02 -0.30 5.38
N ILE A 12 1.44 0.27 4.32
CA ILE A 12 0.56 -0.46 3.40
C ILE A 12 1.27 -1.70 2.84
N LEU A 13 2.50 -1.55 2.36
CA LEU A 13 3.27 -2.67 1.78
C LEU A 13 3.73 -3.68 2.84
N LYS A 14 4.00 -3.24 4.08
CA LYS A 14 4.28 -4.11 5.23
C LYS A 14 3.06 -4.98 5.57
N CYS A 15 1.89 -4.37 5.73
CA CYS A 15 0.63 -5.04 6.08
C CYS A 15 0.10 -5.95 4.95
N TYR A 16 0.34 -5.57 3.69
CA TYR A 16 -0.01 -6.43 2.55
C TYR A 16 0.89 -7.66 2.45
N GLY A 17 2.17 -7.53 2.79
CA GLY A 17 3.11 -8.64 2.99
C GLY A 17 3.65 -9.32 1.72
N ARG A 18 3.17 -8.95 0.53
CA ARG A 18 3.57 -9.51 -0.77
C ARG A 18 3.93 -8.41 -1.77
N PRO A 19 4.59 -8.70 -2.91
CA PRO A 19 4.70 -7.75 -4.01
C PRO A 19 3.32 -7.26 -4.43
N MET A 20 3.16 -5.94 -4.56
CA MET A 20 1.91 -5.32 -4.96
C MET A 20 2.06 -4.67 -6.33
N GLU A 21 1.13 -4.93 -7.24
CA GLU A 21 1.06 -4.23 -8.52
C GLU A 21 0.86 -2.73 -8.25
N ARG A 22 1.59 -1.86 -8.96
CA ARG A 22 1.53 -0.41 -8.73
C ARG A 22 0.12 0.15 -8.75
N LEU A 23 -0.67 -0.18 -9.78
CA LEU A 23 -2.04 0.32 -9.89
C LEU A 23 -2.91 -0.14 -8.71
N THR A 24 -2.67 -1.35 -8.20
CA THR A 24 -3.38 -1.89 -7.03
C THR A 24 -2.99 -1.14 -5.74
N LEU A 25 -1.75 -0.64 -5.61
CA LEU A 25 -1.33 0.23 -4.51
C LEU A 25 -2.16 1.52 -4.44
N HIS A 26 -2.36 2.19 -5.58
CA HIS A 26 -3.19 3.39 -5.65
C HIS A 26 -4.63 3.14 -5.18
N ARG A 27 -5.21 1.99 -5.58
CA ARG A 27 -6.57 1.59 -5.17
C ARG A 27 -6.68 1.33 -3.66
N HIS A 28 -5.71 0.64 -3.08
CA HIS A 28 -5.71 0.37 -1.64
C HIS A 28 -5.50 1.64 -0.85
N LEU A 29 -4.54 2.48 -1.26
CA LEU A 29 -4.30 3.76 -0.63
C LEU A 29 -5.55 4.64 -0.63
N TYR A 30 -6.21 4.78 -1.79
CA TYR A 30 -7.46 5.55 -1.90
C TYR A 30 -8.52 5.07 -0.89
N ARG A 31 -8.76 3.75 -0.81
CA ARG A 31 -9.72 3.15 0.14
C ARG A 31 -9.32 3.35 1.60
N ILE A 32 -8.02 3.30 1.90
CA ILE A 32 -7.51 3.52 3.26
C ILE A 32 -7.73 4.97 3.68
N LEU A 33 -7.50 5.94 2.78
CA LEU A 33 -7.77 7.36 3.05
C LEU A 33 -9.26 7.62 3.29
N GLU A 34 -10.14 7.01 2.48
CA GLU A 34 -11.60 7.09 2.69
C GLU A 34 -12.02 6.50 4.05
N ARG A 35 -11.37 5.41 4.49
CA ARG A 35 -11.71 4.72 5.74
C ARG A 35 -11.17 5.42 7.00
N THR A 36 -9.93 5.87 6.95
CA THR A 36 -9.21 6.45 8.11
C THR A 36 -9.48 7.93 8.28
N GLY A 37 -9.95 8.63 7.24
CA GLY A 37 -10.10 10.09 7.26
C GLY A 37 -8.78 10.86 7.27
N LEU A 38 -7.65 10.18 7.04
CA LEU A 38 -6.33 10.81 6.95
C LEU A 38 -6.32 11.86 5.83
N LYS A 39 -5.97 13.09 6.18
CA LYS A 39 -5.89 14.21 5.24
C LYS A 39 -4.47 14.33 4.69
N LEU A 40 -4.21 13.64 3.58
CA LEU A 40 -3.03 13.86 2.77
C LEU A 40 -3.39 14.72 1.55
N ASP A 41 -2.49 15.62 1.14
CA ASP A 41 -2.66 16.44 -0.06
C ASP A 41 -2.37 15.61 -1.34
N LEU A 42 -3.21 14.60 -1.57
CA LEU A 42 -3.13 13.69 -2.69
C LEU A 42 -4.37 13.86 -3.58
N LYS A 43 -4.15 13.99 -4.89
CA LYS A 43 -5.22 14.03 -5.88
C LYS A 43 -5.31 12.68 -6.57
N PHE A 44 -6.53 12.14 -6.61
CA PHE A 44 -6.83 10.90 -7.30
C PHE A 44 -7.71 11.16 -8.52
N TYR A 45 -7.42 10.46 -9.60
CA TYR A 45 -8.09 10.58 -10.89
C TYR A 45 -8.51 9.22 -11.42
N GLY A 46 -9.57 9.20 -12.23
CA GLY A 46 -10.00 8.02 -12.99
C GLY A 46 -10.70 6.93 -12.18
N LYS A 47 -11.10 5.87 -12.89
CA LYS A 47 -11.64 4.62 -12.34
C LYS A 47 -10.96 3.46 -13.08
N PRO A 48 -10.01 2.74 -12.46
CA PRO A 48 -9.60 2.80 -11.05
C PRO A 48 -8.86 4.09 -10.66
N PRO A 49 -8.89 4.48 -9.37
CA PRO A 49 -8.20 5.68 -8.88
C PRO A 49 -6.68 5.56 -9.03
N PHE A 50 -6.07 6.65 -9.47
CA PHE A 50 -4.62 6.82 -9.63
C PHE A 50 -4.19 8.22 -9.17
N SER A 51 -3.03 8.34 -8.52
CA SER A 51 -2.48 9.63 -8.07
C SER A 51 -1.05 9.84 -8.58
N PRO A 52 -0.79 10.87 -9.40
CA PRO A 52 0.58 11.22 -9.81
C PRO A 52 1.53 11.45 -8.63
N GLN A 53 1.05 12.09 -7.57
CA GLN A 53 1.87 12.35 -6.37
C GLN A 53 2.28 11.07 -5.65
N VAL A 54 1.39 10.07 -5.63
CA VAL A 54 1.71 8.74 -5.09
C VAL A 54 2.74 8.05 -5.97
N GLU A 55 2.63 8.19 -7.29
CA GLU A 55 3.57 7.61 -8.24
C GLU A 55 4.98 8.18 -8.08
N GLU A 56 5.10 9.50 -7.99
CA GLU A 56 6.35 10.20 -7.69
C GLU A 56 6.97 9.73 -6.36
N LYS A 57 6.12 9.56 -5.33
CA LYS A 57 6.57 9.09 -4.03
C LYS A 57 7.07 7.65 -4.06
N VAL A 58 6.40 6.78 -4.81
CA VAL A 58 6.86 5.39 -5.02
C VAL A 58 8.22 5.38 -5.72
N GLU A 59 8.41 6.19 -6.77
CA GLU A 59 9.71 6.34 -7.44
C GLU A 59 10.82 6.82 -6.49
N GLU A 60 10.52 7.82 -5.66
CA GLU A 60 11.44 8.32 -4.66
C GLU A 60 11.87 7.21 -3.66
N LEU A 61 10.91 6.41 -3.19
CA LEU A 61 11.18 5.30 -2.28
C LEU A 61 11.98 4.16 -2.93
N ILE A 62 11.77 3.91 -4.23
CA ILE A 62 12.57 2.97 -5.02
C ILE A 62 14.02 3.49 -5.13
N ASN A 63 14.20 4.76 -5.49
CA ASN A 63 15.51 5.38 -5.63
C ASN A 63 16.29 5.43 -4.29
N LYS A 64 15.58 5.56 -3.16
CA LYS A 64 16.17 5.46 -1.82
C LYS A 64 16.49 4.00 -1.40
N GLY A 65 16.08 3.02 -2.19
CA GLY A 65 16.25 1.60 -1.91
C GLY A 65 15.34 1.08 -0.79
N LEU A 66 14.26 1.80 -0.48
CA LEU A 66 13.27 1.38 0.52
C LEU A 66 12.23 0.44 -0.10
N LEU A 67 11.94 0.64 -1.39
CA LEU A 67 11.15 -0.25 -2.21
C LEU A 67 12.00 -0.88 -3.32
N LYS A 68 11.60 -2.06 -3.76
CA LYS A 68 12.19 -2.76 -4.91
C LYS A 68 11.15 -2.89 -6.01
N ARG A 69 11.54 -2.46 -7.22
CA ARG A 69 10.78 -2.70 -8.45
C ARG A 69 10.95 -4.14 -8.92
N LEU A 70 9.86 -4.76 -9.31
CA LEU A 70 9.80 -6.11 -9.86
C LEU A 70 8.96 -6.08 -11.15
N TYR A 71 9.39 -6.82 -12.16
CA TYR A 71 8.65 -7.01 -13.39
C TYR A 71 8.18 -8.46 -13.46
N MET A 72 6.87 -8.66 -13.54
CA MET A 72 6.26 -9.99 -13.63
C MET A 72 5.56 -10.15 -14.97
N VAL A 73 5.71 -11.33 -15.57
CA VAL A 73 5.00 -11.67 -16.81
C VAL A 73 3.50 -11.74 -16.50
N GLY A 74 2.67 -11.11 -17.32
CA GLY A 74 1.23 -11.18 -17.17
C GLY A 74 0.69 -12.60 -17.35
N PRO A 75 -0.55 -12.89 -16.91
CA PRO A 75 -1.20 -14.19 -17.07
C PRO A 75 -1.35 -14.67 -18.53
N LEU A 76 -1.27 -13.77 -19.52
CA LEU A 76 -1.38 -14.10 -20.94
C LEU A 76 -0.04 -13.91 -21.65
N TYR A 77 0.24 -14.75 -22.65
CA TYR A 77 1.43 -14.66 -23.50
C TYR A 77 1.52 -13.34 -24.30
N THR A 78 0.41 -12.59 -24.40
CA THR A 78 0.31 -11.27 -25.04
C THR A 78 0.43 -10.11 -24.06
N GLU A 79 0.47 -10.37 -22.75
CA GLU A 79 0.53 -9.31 -21.75
C GLU A 79 1.98 -8.87 -21.48
N LEU A 80 2.23 -7.57 -21.65
CA LEU A 80 3.47 -6.90 -21.25
C LEU A 80 3.80 -7.16 -19.77
N TYR A 81 5.08 -7.03 -19.43
CA TYR A 81 5.54 -7.04 -18.04
C TYR A 81 4.73 -6.05 -17.19
N ARG A 82 4.12 -6.56 -16.13
CA ARG A 82 3.45 -5.73 -15.12
C ARG A 82 4.44 -5.34 -14.04
N GLU A 83 4.37 -4.10 -13.61
CA GLU A 83 5.26 -3.57 -12.59
C GLU A 83 4.67 -3.73 -11.19
N TYR A 84 5.47 -4.37 -10.34
CA TYR A 84 5.19 -4.60 -8.94
C TYR A 84 6.23 -3.88 -8.08
N VAL A 85 5.80 -3.50 -6.89
CA VAL A 85 6.67 -2.95 -5.84
C VAL A 85 6.62 -3.83 -4.62
N ARG A 86 7.78 -3.99 -3.97
CA ARG A 86 7.93 -4.75 -2.73
C ARG A 86 8.74 -3.95 -1.72
N LEU A 87 8.31 -4.01 -0.46
CA LEU A 87 9.08 -3.49 0.66
C LEU A 87 10.40 -4.26 0.84
N THR A 88 11.52 -3.54 0.89
CA THR A 88 12.86 -4.11 1.15
C THR A 88 13.11 -4.24 2.65
N GLU A 89 14.14 -4.98 3.01
CA GLU A 89 14.68 -5.10 4.37
C GLU A 89 15.09 -3.72 4.91
N LYS A 90 15.83 -2.93 4.13
CA LYS A 90 16.15 -1.54 4.45
C LYS A 90 14.89 -0.69 4.69
N GLY A 91 13.87 -0.88 3.86
CA GLY A 91 12.57 -0.23 4.01
C GLY A 91 11.86 -0.60 5.30
N ARG A 92 11.95 -1.86 5.73
CA ARG A 92 11.41 -2.34 7.02
C ARG A 92 12.16 -1.74 8.20
N GLU A 93 13.48 -1.78 8.19
CA GLU A 93 14.33 -1.21 9.24
C GLU A 93 14.07 0.28 9.43
N VAL A 94 14.00 1.04 8.32
CA VAL A 94 13.65 2.47 8.37
C VAL A 94 12.24 2.67 8.93
N LEU A 95 11.27 1.87 8.51
CA LEU A 95 9.90 1.98 9.04
C LEU A 95 9.83 1.68 10.54
N ASP A 96 10.52 0.64 11.00
CA ASP A 96 10.54 0.22 12.40
C ASP A 96 11.32 1.20 13.29
N SER A 97 12.20 2.04 12.71
CA SER A 97 12.91 3.11 13.42
C SER A 97 12.08 4.39 13.64
N VAL A 98 10.89 4.49 13.03
CA VAL A 98 10.01 5.65 13.13
C VAL A 98 8.88 5.36 14.11
N SER A 99 8.55 6.33 14.96
CA SER A 99 7.43 6.20 15.89
C SER A 99 6.10 5.99 15.14
N PRO A 100 5.25 5.06 15.61
CA PRO A 100 3.91 4.87 15.06
C PRO A 100 3.08 6.15 15.04
N LYS A 101 2.25 6.30 14.01
CA LYS A 101 1.40 7.47 13.76
C LYS A 101 -0.07 7.26 14.16
N GLY A 102 -0.42 6.06 14.65
CA GLY A 102 -1.72 5.76 15.26
C GLY A 102 -2.79 5.22 14.30
N PHE A 103 -2.44 4.98 13.03
CA PHE A 103 -3.35 4.45 12.01
C PHE A 103 -2.96 3.05 11.52
N GLU A 104 -1.88 2.49 12.06
CA GLU A 104 -1.32 1.20 11.64
C GLU A 104 -2.31 0.05 11.86
N GLU A 105 -2.99 0.03 13.01
CA GLU A 105 -3.99 -0.99 13.35
C GLU A 105 -5.16 -0.98 12.36
N GLU A 106 -5.65 0.19 11.96
CA GLU A 106 -6.75 0.33 11.00
C GLU A 106 -6.36 -0.19 9.60
N ILE A 107 -5.10 0.02 9.21
CA ILE A 107 -4.56 -0.50 7.94
C ILE A 107 -4.37 -2.02 8.00
N GLU A 108 -3.91 -2.54 9.14
CA GLU A 108 -3.80 -3.98 9.35
C GLU A 108 -5.17 -4.66 9.27
N GLN A 109 -6.17 -4.12 9.98
CA GLN A 109 -7.56 -4.59 9.90
C GLN A 109 -8.12 -4.51 8.49
N TYR A 110 -7.85 -3.42 7.76
CA TYR A 110 -8.25 -3.29 6.37
C TYR A 110 -7.71 -4.44 5.50
N PHE A 111 -6.42 -4.79 5.65
CA PHE A 111 -5.84 -5.87 4.86
C PHE A 111 -6.27 -7.25 5.32
N GLU A 112 -6.59 -7.45 6.61
CA GLU A 112 -7.25 -8.69 7.06
C GLU A 112 -8.63 -8.85 6.42
N GLU A 113 -9.44 -7.79 6.36
CA GLU A 113 -10.73 -7.83 5.67
C GLU A 113 -10.58 -8.16 4.18
N VAL A 114 -9.57 -7.60 3.51
CA VAL A 114 -9.26 -7.92 2.10
C VAL A 114 -8.88 -9.39 1.95
N ARG A 115 -8.08 -9.95 2.87
CA ARG A 115 -7.66 -11.36 2.88
C ARG A 115 -8.80 -12.33 3.22
N ALA A 116 -9.71 -11.94 4.09
CA ALA A 116 -10.87 -12.75 4.46
C ALA A 116 -11.87 -12.82 3.29
N LYS A 117 -12.13 -11.68 2.63
CA LYS A 117 -12.99 -11.63 1.44
C LYS A 117 -12.47 -12.49 0.30
N SER A 118 -11.16 -12.54 0.08
CA SER A 118 -10.58 -13.41 -0.96
C SER A 118 -10.67 -14.90 -0.62
N ARG A 119 -10.76 -15.26 0.67
CA ARG A 119 -10.95 -16.63 1.16
C ARG A 119 -12.43 -17.04 1.32
N GLY A 120 -13.37 -16.10 1.15
CA GLY A 120 -14.80 -16.35 1.39
C GLY A 120 -15.20 -16.39 2.87
N GLU A 121 -14.34 -15.91 3.77
CA GLU A 121 -14.56 -15.87 5.22
C GLU A 121 -15.32 -14.58 5.61
N LYS A 122 -16.34 -14.69 6.47
CA LYS A 122 -17.01 -13.52 7.07
C LYS A 122 -16.15 -12.96 8.19
N VAL A 123 -15.77 -11.69 8.11
CA VAL A 123 -15.11 -10.97 9.21
C VAL A 123 -16.19 -10.49 10.18
N GLU A 124 -16.24 -11.09 11.37
CA GLU A 124 -17.02 -10.57 12.48
C GLU A 124 -16.31 -9.34 13.05
N ARG A 125 -16.92 -8.15 12.91
CA ARG A 125 -16.46 -6.96 13.62
C ARG A 125 -16.87 -7.11 15.07
N SER A 126 -15.89 -7.29 15.96
CA SER A 126 -16.11 -7.13 17.40
C SER A 126 -16.34 -5.65 17.71
N VAL A 127 -17.60 -5.24 17.66
CA VAL A 127 -18.05 -3.96 18.20
C VAL A 127 -18.03 -4.10 19.72
N GLN A 128 -17.03 -3.52 20.38
CA GLN A 128 -17.09 -3.30 21.82
C GLN A 128 -17.96 -2.06 22.06
N HIS A 129 -19.08 -2.28 22.77
CA HIS A 129 -19.96 -1.25 23.31
C HIS A 129 -19.39 -0.65 24.59
#